data_AF-A0A1Z7M6A7-F1
#
_entry.id   AF-A0A1Z7M6A7-F1
#
_cell.length_a   1.000
_cell.length_b   1.000
_cell.length_c   1.000
_cell.angle_alpha   90.00
_cell.angle_beta   90.00
_cell.angle_gamma   90.00
#
_symmetry.space_group_name_H-M   'P 1'
#
loop_
_entity.id
_entity.type
_entity.pdbx_description
1 polymer ?
#
loop_
_entity_poly.entity_id
_entity_poly.type
_entity_poly.pdbx_seq_one_letter_code
_entity_poly.pdbx_strand_id
1 'polypeptide(L)'
;MIVVCPTYNNESEEDSADYSLALQLTENYHNELVNDLIPAVEGTYSTYAEETSLEGLRASRDHRAFCGFSMGSVATWRTFEYCLDYFRYFMPSSGSLTNDGEVMASMVQDSGHDWDDFFIFAASGTDDFAYSSFKNQIEAMAGESSGTFRYADNEGEGNLYFLEQEGGTHNGEYAMEYFYNGLCWIWK
;
A
#
# COMPACT_ATOMS: atom_id res chain seq x y z
N MET A 1 12.78 10.06 9.22
CA MET A 1 11.96 9.51 8.13
C MET A 1 12.56 9.96 6.81
N ILE A 2 12.72 9.03 5.86
CA ILE A 2 13.11 9.32 4.48
C ILE A 2 11.87 9.06 3.62
N VAL A 3 11.55 9.99 2.73
CA VAL A 3 10.46 9.82 1.76
C VAL A 3 11.09 9.68 0.38
N VAL A 4 10.76 8.60 -0.31
CA VAL A 4 11.22 8.31 -1.66
C VAL A 4 9.98 8.28 -2.54
N CYS A 5 10.02 8.98 -3.67
CA CYS A 5 8.91 9.03 -4.63
C CYS A 5 9.34 8.35 -5.93
N PRO A 6 9.46 7.00 -5.95
CA PRO A 6 9.77 6.27 -7.17
C PRO A 6 8.55 6.23 -8.10
N THR A 7 8.77 5.86 -9.36
CA THR A 7 7.71 5.66 -10.36
C THR A 7 7.69 4.21 -10.80
N TYR A 8 6.50 3.67 -11.09
CA TYR A 8 6.34 2.36 -11.74
C TYR A 8 6.40 2.47 -13.27
N ASN A 9 6.44 3.69 -13.82
CA ASN A 9 6.68 3.90 -15.25
C ASN A 9 8.09 3.43 -15.58
N ASN A 10 8.24 2.76 -16.72
CA ASN A 10 9.47 2.04 -17.05
C ASN A 10 10.27 2.78 -18.13
N GLU A 11 9.69 2.93 -19.33
CA GLU A 11 10.39 3.51 -20.48
C GLU A 11 9.94 4.94 -20.78
N SER A 12 8.77 5.35 -20.30
CA SER A 12 8.19 6.66 -20.58
C SER A 12 7.37 7.21 -19.42
N GLU A 13 7.42 8.53 -19.21
CA GLU A 13 6.54 9.24 -18.25
C GLU A 13 5.05 9.09 -18.60
N GLU A 14 4.73 8.77 -19.86
CA GLU A 14 3.38 8.56 -20.36
C GLU A 14 2.89 7.10 -20.24
N ASP A 15 3.70 6.17 -19.74
CA ASP A 15 3.32 4.75 -19.64
C ASP A 15 2.00 4.57 -18.87
N SER A 16 1.82 5.37 -17.81
CA SER A 16 0.60 5.39 -17.00
C SER A 16 -0.65 5.94 -17.72
N ALA A 17 -0.52 6.55 -18.90
CA ALA A 17 -1.64 7.02 -19.69
C ALA A 17 -2.37 5.87 -20.43
N ASP A 18 -1.67 4.76 -20.70
CA ASP A 18 -2.31 3.52 -21.13
C ASP A 18 -2.69 2.69 -19.90
N TYR A 19 -3.99 2.60 -19.64
CA TYR A 19 -4.50 1.88 -18.48
C TYR A 19 -4.09 0.40 -18.44
N SER A 20 -4.05 -0.28 -19.58
CA SER A 20 -3.68 -1.70 -19.64
C SER A 20 -2.19 -1.89 -19.33
N LEU A 21 -1.35 -1.00 -19.85
CA LEU A 21 0.07 -0.98 -19.54
C LEU A 21 0.30 -0.65 -18.07
N ALA A 22 -0.40 0.34 -17.52
CA ALA A 22 -0.29 0.72 -16.12
C ALA A 22 -0.63 -0.47 -15.19
N LEU A 23 -1.65 -1.26 -15.50
CA LEU A 23 -1.96 -2.49 -14.75
C LEU A 23 -0.81 -3.51 -14.80
N GLN A 24 -0.22 -3.72 -15.98
CA GLN A 24 0.94 -4.61 -16.12
C GLN A 24 2.17 -4.09 -15.35
N LEU A 25 2.43 -2.79 -15.41
CA LEU A 25 3.58 -2.19 -14.73
C LEU A 25 3.43 -2.27 -13.21
N THR A 26 2.25 -1.92 -12.68
CA THR A 26 1.99 -2.03 -11.23
C THR A 26 2.08 -3.46 -10.72
N GLU A 27 1.68 -4.47 -11.51
CA GLU A 27 1.85 -5.88 -11.17
C GLU A 27 3.33 -6.30 -11.12
N ASN A 28 4.17 -5.79 -12.02
CA ASN A 28 5.59 -6.15 -12.10
C ASN A 28 6.51 -5.31 -11.20
N TYR A 29 6.04 -4.15 -10.73
CA TYR A 29 6.85 -3.14 -10.03
C TYR A 29 7.57 -3.67 -8.78
N HIS A 30 6.98 -4.65 -8.09
CA HIS A 30 7.59 -5.28 -6.90
C HIS A 30 8.99 -5.86 -7.17
N ASN A 31 9.25 -6.31 -8.40
CA ASN A 31 10.55 -6.85 -8.79
C ASN A 31 11.64 -5.79 -8.71
N GLU A 32 11.42 -4.62 -9.32
CA GLU A 32 12.36 -3.50 -9.26
C GLU A 32 12.42 -2.91 -7.84
N LEU A 33 11.26 -2.79 -7.19
CA LEU A 33 11.16 -2.24 -5.84
C LEU A 33 12.07 -2.97 -4.85
N VAL A 34 11.94 -4.30 -4.76
CA VAL A 34 12.65 -5.11 -3.76
C VAL A 34 14.10 -5.36 -4.16
N ASN A 35 14.37 -5.62 -5.44
CA ASN A 35 15.70 -6.04 -5.87
C ASN A 35 16.64 -4.87 -6.18
N ASP A 36 16.09 -3.69 -6.54
CA ASP A 36 16.90 -2.57 -7.03
C ASP A 36 16.68 -1.29 -6.19
N LEU A 37 15.43 -0.83 -6.04
CA LEU A 37 15.15 0.48 -5.44
C LEU A 37 15.41 0.51 -3.94
N ILE A 38 14.91 -0.47 -3.17
CA ILE A 38 15.15 -0.54 -1.73
C ILE A 38 16.66 -0.65 -1.44
N PRO A 39 17.42 -1.58 -2.07
CA PRO A 39 18.87 -1.65 -1.88
C PRO A 39 19.62 -0.37 -2.26
N ALA A 40 19.22 0.30 -3.35
CA ALA A 40 19.87 1.54 -3.78
C ALA A 40 19.68 2.67 -2.75
N VAL A 41 18.48 2.82 -2.21
CA VAL A 41 18.17 3.86 -1.21
C VAL A 41 18.79 3.50 0.14
N GLU A 42 18.51 2.31 0.67
CA GLU A 42 18.90 1.93 2.03
C GLU A 42 20.39 1.57 2.15
N GLY A 43 21.05 1.28 1.04
CA GLY A 43 22.51 1.19 0.97
C GLY A 43 23.21 2.55 0.95
N THR A 44 22.48 3.63 0.58
CA THR A 44 23.02 4.99 0.51
C THR A 44 22.68 5.80 1.76
N TYR A 45 21.46 5.67 2.27
CA TYR A 45 20.93 6.43 3.38
C TYR A 45 20.65 5.53 4.57
N SER A 46 20.93 6.05 5.78
CA SER A 46 20.72 5.29 7.02
C SER A 46 19.23 5.06 7.29
N THR A 47 18.79 3.81 7.19
CA THR A 47 17.48 3.33 7.63
C THR A 47 17.64 2.39 8.83
N TYR A 48 16.62 1.58 9.13
CA TYR A 48 16.69 0.50 10.12
C TYR A 48 17.25 -0.81 9.54
N ALA A 49 17.45 -0.91 8.22
CA ALA A 49 18.15 -2.05 7.63
C ALA A 49 19.64 -1.96 7.96
N GLU A 50 20.16 -2.96 8.67
CA GLU A 50 21.61 -3.07 8.92
C GLU A 50 22.38 -3.44 7.65
N GLU A 51 21.72 -4.16 6.74
CA GLU A 51 22.21 -4.54 5.43
C GLU A 51 21.06 -4.63 4.42
N THR A 52 21.38 -4.51 3.13
CA THR A 52 20.41 -4.54 2.04
C THR A 52 20.28 -5.91 1.38
N SER A 53 20.63 -6.98 2.10
CA SER A 53 20.30 -8.35 1.70
C SER A 53 18.79 -8.57 1.88
N LEU A 54 18.19 -9.55 1.20
CA LEU A 54 16.76 -9.85 1.41
C LEU A 54 16.45 -10.16 2.89
N GLU A 55 17.38 -10.80 3.61
CA GLU A 55 17.26 -11.07 5.05
C GLU A 55 17.28 -9.78 5.87
N GLY A 56 18.20 -8.85 5.58
CA GLY A 56 18.27 -7.54 6.26
C GLY A 56 17.06 -6.64 5.97
N LEU A 57 16.56 -6.67 4.74
CA LEU A 57 15.34 -5.93 4.37
C LEU A 57 14.10 -6.48 5.09
N ARG A 58 14.00 -7.82 5.21
CA ARG A 58 12.96 -8.50 6.01
C ARG A 58 13.07 -8.14 7.48
N ALA A 59 14.26 -8.16 8.06
CA ALA A 59 14.50 -7.85 9.47
C ALA A 59 14.14 -6.40 9.85
N SER A 60 14.07 -5.50 8.88
CA SER A 60 13.74 -4.08 9.07
C SER A 60 12.34 -3.69 8.59
N ARG A 61 11.50 -4.65 8.17
CA ARG A 61 10.17 -4.42 7.57
C ARG A 61 9.25 -3.56 8.42
N ASP A 62 9.36 -3.65 9.74
CA ASP A 62 8.53 -2.89 10.70
C ASP A 62 8.80 -1.38 10.67
N HIS A 63 9.81 -0.95 9.92
CA HIS A 63 10.18 0.44 9.74
C HIS A 63 9.97 0.95 8.30
N ARG A 64 9.22 0.19 7.49
CA ARG A 64 8.98 0.50 6.07
C ARG A 64 7.49 0.59 5.75
N ALA A 65 7.15 1.60 4.96
CA ALA A 65 5.80 1.87 4.51
C ALA A 65 5.76 2.06 2.98
N PHE A 66 4.68 1.65 2.34
CA PHE A 66 4.41 1.93 0.92
C PHE A 66 3.06 2.64 0.77
N CYS A 67 3.00 3.70 -0.04
CA CYS A 67 1.79 4.49 -0.23
C CYS A 67 1.61 4.89 -1.69
N GLY A 68 0.36 5.11 -2.09
CA GLY A 68 0.07 5.58 -3.42
C GLY A 68 -1.39 5.96 -3.63
N PHE A 69 -1.61 6.77 -4.66
CA PHE A 69 -2.90 7.35 -5.01
C PHE A 69 -3.28 6.95 -6.44
N SER A 70 -4.56 6.67 -6.69
CA SER A 70 -5.05 6.25 -8.01
C SER A 70 -4.34 4.97 -8.49
N MET A 71 -3.67 4.98 -9.65
CA MET A 71 -2.81 3.84 -10.06
C MET A 71 -1.67 3.55 -9.08
N GLY A 72 -1.18 4.54 -8.33
CA GLY A 72 -0.26 4.30 -7.21
C GLY A 72 -0.89 3.50 -6.07
N SER A 73 -2.21 3.60 -5.88
CA SER A 73 -2.94 2.75 -4.93
C SER A 73 -2.98 1.30 -5.42
N VAL A 74 -3.17 1.09 -6.73
CA VAL A 74 -3.04 -0.25 -7.33
C VAL A 74 -1.62 -0.81 -7.14
N ALA A 75 -0.59 0.02 -7.35
CA ALA A 75 0.80 -0.35 -7.03
C ALA A 75 0.99 -0.69 -5.54
N THR A 76 0.30 0.02 -4.65
CA THR A 76 0.31 -0.28 -3.20
C THR A 76 -0.31 -1.63 -2.91
N TRP A 77 -1.43 -1.98 -3.54
CA TRP A 77 -2.04 -3.31 -3.40
C TRP A 77 -1.19 -4.44 -3.99
N ARG A 78 -0.49 -4.20 -5.11
CA ARG A 78 0.47 -5.17 -5.66
C ARG A 78 1.71 -5.32 -4.79
N THR A 79 2.14 -4.24 -4.14
CA THR A 79 3.20 -4.30 -3.13
C THR A 79 2.73 -5.05 -1.89
N PHE A 80 1.47 -4.88 -1.49
CA PHE A 80 0.85 -5.67 -0.42
C PHE A 80 0.81 -7.17 -0.79
N GLU A 81 0.41 -7.51 -2.01
CA GLU A 81 0.37 -8.90 -2.49
C GLU A 81 1.75 -9.57 -2.49
N TYR A 82 2.80 -8.88 -2.95
CA TYR A 82 4.10 -9.50 -3.22
C TYR A 82 5.20 -9.19 -2.20
N CYS A 83 4.99 -8.22 -1.30
CA CYS A 83 6.08 -7.67 -0.47
C CYS A 83 5.76 -7.55 1.03
N LEU A 84 4.82 -8.34 1.57
CA LEU A 84 4.56 -8.39 3.02
C LEU A 84 5.81 -8.72 3.85
N ASP A 85 6.72 -9.52 3.28
CA ASP A 85 8.05 -9.79 3.85
C ASP A 85 8.88 -8.53 4.12
N TYR A 86 8.67 -7.45 3.35
CA TYR A 86 9.53 -6.27 3.32
C TYR A 86 8.85 -5.00 3.80
N PHE A 87 7.52 -4.99 3.95
CA PHE A 87 6.76 -3.82 4.38
C PHE A 87 5.73 -4.20 5.43
N ARG A 88 5.63 -3.39 6.49
CA ARG A 88 4.56 -3.50 7.50
C ARG A 88 3.38 -2.59 7.19
N TYR A 89 3.63 -1.39 6.67
CA TYR A 89 2.60 -0.35 6.55
C TYR A 89 2.23 -0.06 5.11
N PHE A 90 0.93 0.02 4.83
CA PHE A 90 0.39 0.27 3.49
C PHE A 90 -0.63 1.41 3.54
N MET A 91 -0.51 2.38 2.63
CA MET A 91 -1.43 3.52 2.56
C MET A 91 -2.00 3.69 1.14
N PRO A 92 -2.90 2.79 0.71
CA PRO A 92 -3.58 2.89 -0.58
C PRO A 92 -4.67 3.97 -0.54
N SER A 93 -4.84 4.72 -1.63
CA SER A 93 -5.91 5.70 -1.73
C SER A 93 -6.53 5.82 -3.13
N SER A 94 -7.86 5.73 -3.18
CA SER A 94 -8.67 5.96 -4.40
C SER A 94 -8.24 5.13 -5.61
N GLY A 95 -7.91 3.85 -5.41
CA GLY A 95 -7.67 2.87 -6.46
C GLY A 95 -7.76 1.44 -5.93
N SER A 96 -8.71 0.67 -6.45
CA SER A 96 -9.00 -0.71 -6.03
C SER A 96 -8.28 -1.74 -6.92
N LEU A 97 -7.86 -2.86 -6.34
CA LEU A 97 -7.34 -4.03 -7.04
C LEU A 97 -8.46 -5.02 -7.39
N THR A 98 -9.34 -5.33 -6.44
CA THR A 98 -10.45 -6.28 -6.55
C THR A 98 -11.54 -5.92 -5.54
N ASN A 99 -12.78 -6.37 -5.75
CA ASN A 99 -13.87 -6.22 -4.77
C ASN A 99 -14.16 -7.52 -4.01
N ASP A 100 -13.21 -8.46 -4.04
CA ASP A 100 -13.31 -9.76 -3.39
C ASP A 100 -12.41 -9.80 -2.14
N GLY A 101 -13.03 -9.78 -0.97
CA GLY A 101 -12.33 -9.84 0.32
C GLY A 101 -11.63 -11.18 0.57
N GLU A 102 -12.14 -12.28 0.02
CA GLU A 102 -11.51 -13.60 0.16
C GLU A 102 -10.20 -13.66 -0.64
N VAL A 103 -10.16 -13.05 -1.82
CA VAL A 103 -8.93 -12.91 -2.61
C VAL A 103 -7.89 -12.05 -1.88
N MET A 104 -8.31 -10.95 -1.26
CA MET A 104 -7.39 -10.12 -0.46
C MET A 104 -6.86 -10.89 0.75
N ALA A 105 -7.71 -11.68 1.41
CA ALA A 105 -7.32 -12.50 2.56
C ALA A 105 -6.38 -13.64 2.16
N SER A 106 -6.60 -14.28 1.00
CA SER A 106 -5.74 -15.36 0.52
C SER A 106 -4.33 -14.86 0.22
N MET A 107 -4.17 -13.63 -0.30
CA MET A 107 -2.83 -13.03 -0.51
C MET A 107 -2.01 -12.99 0.78
N VAL A 108 -2.63 -12.62 1.91
CA VAL A 108 -1.97 -12.61 3.22
C VAL A 108 -1.64 -14.03 3.66
N GLN A 109 -2.61 -14.94 3.61
CA GLN A 109 -2.44 -16.31 4.07
C GLN A 109 -1.38 -17.08 3.26
N ASP A 110 -1.38 -16.91 1.93
CA ASP A 110 -0.42 -17.54 1.02
C ASP A 110 1.00 -17.00 1.23
N SER A 111 1.13 -15.75 1.71
CA SER A 111 2.42 -15.16 2.09
C SER A 111 2.93 -15.64 3.46
N GLY A 112 2.10 -16.34 4.24
CA GLY A 112 2.45 -16.85 5.58
C GLY A 112 2.39 -15.81 6.70
N HIS A 113 1.77 -14.66 6.45
CA HIS A 113 1.56 -13.60 7.43
C HIS A 113 0.18 -13.72 8.11
N ASP A 114 0.00 -13.06 9.25
CA ASP A 114 -1.26 -12.95 9.98
C ASP A 114 -1.66 -11.48 10.16
N TRP A 115 -2.84 -11.24 10.75
CA TRP A 115 -3.46 -9.93 10.88
C TRP A 115 -2.56 -8.89 11.59
N ASP A 116 -1.68 -9.30 12.51
CA ASP A 116 -0.80 -8.41 13.29
C ASP A 116 0.57 -8.15 12.64
N ASP A 117 0.81 -8.70 11.45
CA ASP A 117 2.04 -8.48 10.68
C ASP A 117 2.00 -7.21 9.82
N PHE A 118 0.83 -6.63 9.56
CA PHE A 118 0.70 -5.47 8.68
C PHE A 118 -0.34 -4.47 9.20
N PHE A 119 -0.34 -3.26 8.64
CA PHE A 119 -1.36 -2.25 8.90
C PHE A 119 -1.69 -1.47 7.62
N ILE A 120 -2.98 -1.29 7.35
CA ILE A 120 -3.51 -0.60 6.16
C ILE A 120 -4.27 0.65 6.61
N PHE A 121 -3.77 1.81 6.19
CA PHE A 121 -4.51 3.07 6.26
C PHE A 121 -5.04 3.40 4.86
N ALA A 122 -6.27 3.01 4.58
CA ALA A 122 -6.94 3.31 3.32
C ALA A 122 -7.59 4.71 3.37
N ALA A 123 -7.65 5.41 2.24
CA ALA A 123 -8.32 6.71 2.18
C ALA A 123 -8.96 6.99 0.81
N SER A 124 -10.11 7.67 0.79
CA SER A 124 -10.71 8.18 -0.44
C SER A 124 -11.69 9.32 -0.15
N GLY A 125 -11.94 10.16 -1.15
CA GLY A 125 -12.86 11.29 -1.05
C GLY A 125 -14.25 10.92 -1.52
N THR A 126 -15.31 11.41 -0.86
CA THR A 126 -16.69 11.01 -1.21
C THR A 126 -17.17 11.49 -2.59
N ASP A 127 -16.51 12.50 -3.16
CA ASP A 127 -16.73 13.02 -4.53
C ASP A 127 -15.66 12.51 -5.54
N ASP A 128 -14.79 11.58 -5.14
CA ASP A 128 -13.82 10.93 -6.03
C ASP A 128 -14.53 9.89 -6.91
N PHE A 129 -14.23 9.87 -8.22
CA PHE A 129 -14.84 8.89 -9.13
C PHE A 129 -14.51 7.43 -8.76
N ALA A 130 -13.39 7.19 -8.07
CA ALA A 130 -12.94 5.88 -7.63
C ALA A 130 -13.55 5.43 -6.30
N TYR A 131 -14.17 6.35 -5.55
CA TYR A 131 -14.64 6.13 -4.17
C TYR A 131 -15.51 4.89 -4.03
N SER A 132 -16.56 4.76 -4.85
CA SER A 132 -17.50 3.64 -4.73
C SER A 132 -16.81 2.28 -4.92
N SER A 133 -15.89 2.17 -5.88
CA SER A 133 -15.15 0.93 -6.12
C SER A 133 -14.16 0.67 -4.98
N PHE A 134 -13.42 1.71 -4.56
CA PHE A 134 -12.46 1.60 -3.48
C PHE A 134 -13.11 1.20 -2.15
N LYS A 135 -14.22 1.85 -1.79
CA LYS A 135 -15.03 1.53 -0.61
C LYS A 135 -15.52 0.09 -0.63
N ASN A 136 -16.04 -0.39 -1.76
CA ASN A 136 -16.50 -1.78 -1.88
C ASN A 136 -15.38 -2.79 -1.59
N GLN A 137 -14.15 -2.54 -2.06
CA GLN A 137 -13.00 -3.38 -1.72
C GLN A 137 -12.73 -3.38 -0.21
N ILE A 138 -12.68 -2.21 0.42
CA ILE A 138 -12.37 -2.09 1.85
C ILE A 138 -13.47 -2.73 2.71
N GLU A 139 -14.74 -2.55 2.36
CA GLU A 139 -15.87 -3.19 3.03
C GLU A 139 -15.87 -4.71 2.83
N ALA A 140 -15.51 -5.20 1.63
CA ALA A 140 -15.35 -6.62 1.39
C ALA A 140 -14.20 -7.23 2.21
N MET A 141 -13.08 -6.51 2.33
CA MET A 141 -11.98 -6.89 3.22
C MET A 141 -12.40 -6.88 4.69
N ALA A 142 -13.16 -5.89 5.15
CA ALA A 142 -13.60 -5.84 6.54
C ALA A 142 -14.71 -6.86 6.88
N GLY A 143 -15.47 -7.30 5.88
CA GLY A 143 -16.60 -8.22 6.02
C GLY A 143 -16.26 -9.70 5.80
N GLU A 144 -15.04 -10.02 5.38
CA GLU A 144 -14.56 -11.39 5.25
C GLU A 144 -14.46 -12.09 6.62
N SER A 145 -14.54 -13.43 6.64
CA SER A 145 -14.78 -14.20 7.87
C SER A 145 -13.54 -14.85 8.51
N SER A 146 -12.39 -14.81 7.86
CA SER A 146 -11.12 -15.37 8.36
C SER A 146 -10.49 -14.52 9.47
N GLY A 147 -10.84 -13.23 9.56
CA GLY A 147 -10.29 -12.31 10.55
C GLY A 147 -8.88 -11.82 10.19
N THR A 148 -8.51 -11.93 8.91
CA THR A 148 -7.29 -11.39 8.31
C THR A 148 -7.30 -9.87 8.39
N PHE A 149 -8.46 -9.26 8.16
CA PHE A 149 -8.63 -7.81 8.26
C PHE A 149 -9.54 -7.46 9.44
N ARG A 150 -9.06 -6.56 10.29
CA ARG A 150 -9.72 -6.13 11.53
C ARG A 150 -9.78 -4.63 11.55
N TYR A 151 -10.99 -4.11 11.50
CA TYR A 151 -11.19 -2.68 11.50
C TYR A 151 -10.83 -2.08 12.87
N ALA A 152 -9.91 -1.12 12.91
CA ALA A 152 -9.53 -0.42 14.14
C ALA A 152 -8.91 0.94 13.82
N ASP A 153 -8.92 1.84 14.80
CA ASP A 153 -8.27 3.15 14.72
C ASP A 153 -6.82 3.15 15.25
N ASN A 154 -6.24 1.96 15.48
CA ASN A 154 -4.89 1.78 16.00
C ASN A 154 -4.37 0.37 15.71
N GLU A 155 -3.05 0.20 15.66
CA GLU A 155 -2.39 -1.08 15.34
C GLU A 155 -2.46 -2.13 16.45
N GLY A 156 -2.86 -1.74 17.67
CA GLY A 156 -3.00 -2.67 18.80
C GLY A 156 -4.31 -3.45 18.80
N GLU A 157 -5.35 -2.90 18.16
CA GLU A 157 -6.72 -3.46 18.17
C GLU A 157 -7.15 -3.98 16.79
N GLY A 158 -6.42 -3.65 15.73
CA GLY A 158 -6.68 -4.13 14.37
C GLY A 158 -5.64 -3.63 13.37
N ASN A 159 -5.92 -3.82 12.08
CA ASN A 159 -4.96 -3.62 10.99
C ASN A 159 -5.55 -2.94 9.74
N LEU A 160 -6.82 -2.54 9.76
CA LEU A 160 -7.48 -1.89 8.65
C LEU A 160 -8.22 -0.63 9.13
N TYR A 161 -7.93 0.50 8.52
CA TYR A 161 -8.68 1.73 8.72
C TYR A 161 -9.03 2.36 7.38
N PHE A 162 -10.21 2.99 7.28
CA PHE A 162 -10.65 3.73 6.10
C PHE A 162 -11.04 5.17 6.45
N LEU A 163 -10.27 6.11 5.93
CA LEU A 163 -10.59 7.53 5.97
C LEU A 163 -11.49 7.90 4.78
N GLU A 164 -12.71 8.33 5.08
CA GLU A 164 -13.64 8.89 4.10
C GLU A 164 -13.63 10.42 4.20
N GLN A 165 -13.01 11.09 3.23
CA GLN A 165 -12.92 12.55 3.21
C GLN A 165 -14.15 13.15 2.52
N GLU A 166 -15.00 13.80 3.30
CA GLU A 166 -16.23 14.41 2.78
C GLU A 166 -15.92 15.53 1.77
N GLY A 167 -16.48 15.45 0.56
CA GLY A 167 -16.23 16.39 -0.53
C GLY A 167 -14.84 16.26 -1.17
N GLY A 168 -14.08 15.22 -0.79
CA GLY A 168 -12.79 14.89 -1.39
C GLY A 168 -12.96 14.50 -2.86
N THR A 169 -12.13 15.07 -3.75
CA THR A 169 -12.16 14.78 -5.20
C THR A 169 -10.86 14.13 -5.66
N HIS A 170 -10.83 13.59 -6.88
CA HIS A 170 -9.67 12.88 -7.43
C HIS A 170 -8.54 13.84 -7.84
N ASN A 171 -7.73 14.31 -6.88
CA ASN A 171 -6.62 15.23 -7.14
C ASN A 171 -5.45 15.07 -6.15
N GLY A 172 -4.32 15.69 -6.50
CA GLY A 172 -3.09 15.61 -5.73
C GLY A 172 -3.12 16.30 -4.36
N GLU A 173 -3.98 17.30 -4.14
CA GLU A 173 -4.12 17.96 -2.84
C GLU A 173 -4.70 16.99 -1.81
N TYR A 174 -5.78 16.31 -2.17
CA TYR A 174 -6.38 15.27 -1.33
C TYR A 174 -5.46 14.06 -1.16
N ALA A 175 -4.73 13.64 -2.21
CA ALA A 175 -3.72 12.59 -2.08
C ALA A 175 -2.68 12.93 -0.99
N MET A 176 -2.18 14.17 -0.97
CA MET A 176 -1.24 14.63 0.05
C MET A 176 -1.87 14.68 1.45
N GLU A 177 -3.13 15.10 1.56
CA GLU A 177 -3.88 15.06 2.83
C GLU A 177 -4.01 13.63 3.37
N TYR A 178 -4.30 12.66 2.50
CA TYR A 178 -4.42 11.26 2.89
C TYR A 178 -3.10 10.69 3.42
N PHE A 179 -1.99 10.95 2.72
CA PHE A 179 -0.67 10.51 3.18
C PHE A 179 -0.24 11.20 4.46
N TYR A 180 -0.54 12.49 4.63
CA TYR A 180 -0.27 13.19 5.88
C TYR A 180 -1.00 12.53 7.07
N ASN A 181 -2.29 12.23 6.90
CA ASN A 181 -3.08 11.56 7.94
C ASN A 181 -2.58 10.14 8.23
N GLY A 182 -2.30 9.35 7.19
CA GLY A 182 -1.76 7.99 7.36
C GLY A 182 -0.40 7.96 8.06
N LEU A 183 0.51 8.89 7.73
CA LEU A 183 1.81 9.03 8.40
C LEU A 183 1.67 9.40 9.89
N CYS A 184 0.56 10.02 10.29
CA CYS A 184 0.31 10.31 11.70
C CYS A 184 -0.08 9.07 12.52
N TRP A 185 -0.34 7.93 11.87
CA TRP A 185 -0.85 6.71 12.48
C TRP A 185 0.16 5.56 12.60
N ILE A 186 1.22 5.58 11.80
CA ILE A 186 2.22 4.51 11.78
C ILE A 186 3.37 4.79 12.76
N TRP A 187 4.06 3.71 13.19
CA TRP A 187 5.20 3.75 14.12
C TRP A 187 4.90 4.44 15.46
N LYS A 188 3.80 4.06 16.12
CA LYS A 188 3.35 4.67 17.38
C LYS A 188 3.70 3.87 18.63
#